data_AF-A0A259LNB8-F1
#
_entry.id   AF-A0A259LNB8-F1
#
_cell.length_a   1.000
_cell.length_b   1.000
_cell.length_c   1.000
_cell.angle_alpha   90.00
_cell.angle_beta   90.00
_cell.angle_gamma   90.00
#
_symmetry.space_group_name_H-M   'P 1'
#
loop_
_entity.id
_entity.type
_entity.pdbx_description
1 polymer ?
#
loop_
_entity_poly.entity_id
_entity_poly.type
_entity_poly.pdbx_seq_one_letter_code
_entity_poly.pdbx_strand_id
1 'polypeptide(L)'
;MNMPLTTAELTSATSRTCAHRQEVSLPTAAELRARFPASPELAARVHDHRDDIRHVLAGADPRTLIVMGPCSLHDEEAALDYGLRLKVLADAVSDRFLIVMRAYLEKPRTTVGWKGMLYDPERTGEGNLALGLERSRSLLLRLSALGLPLATEALSPFVMDYLGELISWTAIGARTTESQVHRELVSGLPMPVGFKNGTDGGIDVAINAMKSAAHPHHHMGLSHNGAPVMVTTRGNPDTHLVLRGGRGLTNYDADSIARAVEGLRQAGVNTAVMVDCSHDNARKQAERQVEIAREVMAQQRAGNQQIRGLMLESFLVTGRQDDGDDLVYGCSITDPCLGWAQTEALIRSL
;
A
#
# COMPACT_ATOMS: atom_id res chain seq x y z
N MET A 1 -7.74 -11.97 -55.16
CA MET A 1 -9.13 -11.59 -55.47
C MET A 1 -9.67 -10.95 -54.20
N ASN A 2 -9.57 -9.63 -54.09
CA ASN A 2 -10.00 -8.86 -52.92
C ASN A 2 -11.47 -8.52 -53.08
N MET A 3 -12.29 -8.80 -52.08
CA MET A 3 -13.68 -8.33 -52.05
C MET A 3 -13.71 -6.90 -51.51
N PRO A 4 -14.35 -5.93 -52.19
CA PRO A 4 -14.46 -4.57 -51.69
C PRO A 4 -15.61 -4.48 -50.67
N LEU A 5 -15.38 -3.74 -49.59
CA LEU A 5 -16.44 -3.36 -48.66
C LEU A 5 -17.19 -2.15 -49.24
N THR A 6 -18.46 -2.35 -49.57
CA THR A 6 -19.40 -1.31 -49.98
C THR A 6 -19.75 -0.41 -48.77
N THR A 7 -19.30 0.84 -48.81
CA THR A 7 -19.62 1.90 -47.84
C THR A 7 -20.84 2.68 -48.30
N ALA A 8 -22.01 2.04 -48.27
CA ALA A 8 -23.27 2.70 -48.57
C ALA A 8 -24.32 2.31 -47.52
N GLU A 9 -24.23 2.96 -46.36
CA GLU A 9 -25.33 3.28 -45.44
C GLU A 9 -24.76 4.04 -44.22
N LEU A 10 -24.26 5.26 -44.47
CA LEU A 10 -24.08 6.27 -43.42
C LEU A 10 -25.17 7.31 -43.59
N THR A 11 -26.40 6.95 -43.25
CA THR A 11 -27.43 7.94 -42.93
C THR A 11 -28.29 7.47 -41.76
N SER A 12 -28.23 8.28 -40.69
CA SER A 12 -29.13 8.38 -39.55
C SER A 12 -29.45 7.10 -38.74
N ALA A 13 -28.79 6.97 -37.58
CA ALA A 13 -29.46 6.63 -36.34
C ALA A 13 -28.60 7.09 -35.15
N THR A 14 -29.07 8.14 -34.48
CA THR A 14 -29.03 8.40 -33.02
C THR A 14 -27.96 7.68 -32.19
N SER A 15 -27.16 8.48 -31.47
CA SER A 15 -26.40 8.11 -30.26
C SER A 15 -27.07 6.96 -29.50
N ARG A 16 -26.59 5.74 -29.75
CA ARG A 16 -26.78 4.62 -28.84
C ARG A 16 -25.61 4.72 -27.89
N THR A 17 -25.88 5.15 -26.66
CA THR A 17 -24.99 4.88 -25.53
C THR A 17 -24.53 3.42 -25.63
N CYS A 18 -23.22 3.19 -25.65
CA CYS A 18 -22.65 1.86 -25.77
C CYS A 18 -23.23 0.96 -24.65
N ALA A 19 -24.02 -0.07 -25.01
CA ALA A 19 -24.71 -0.94 -24.04
C ALA A 19 -23.77 -1.73 -23.11
N HIS A 20 -22.45 -1.68 -23.37
CA HIS A 20 -21.42 -2.33 -22.56
C HIS A 20 -20.84 -1.44 -21.44
N ARG A 21 -21.16 -0.14 -21.40
CA ARG A 21 -20.56 0.81 -20.44
C ARG A 21 -21.60 1.78 -19.90
N GLN A 22 -21.62 1.92 -18.58
CA GLN A 22 -22.28 3.02 -17.88
C GLN A 22 -21.21 3.92 -17.24
N GLU A 23 -21.49 5.22 -17.18
CA GLU A 23 -20.58 6.21 -16.60
C GLU A 23 -21.29 6.95 -15.47
N VAL A 24 -20.59 7.13 -14.35
CA VAL A 24 -21.02 7.94 -13.22
C VAL A 24 -19.88 8.89 -12.89
N SER A 25 -20.18 10.19 -12.79
CA SER A 25 -19.19 11.19 -12.43
C SER A 25 -18.79 11.03 -10.96
N LEU A 26 -17.48 11.11 -10.69
CA LEU A 26 -16.92 11.16 -9.34
C LEU A 26 -16.60 12.62 -8.99
N PRO A 27 -16.60 13.00 -7.69
CA PRO A 27 -16.03 14.28 -7.28
C PRO A 27 -14.57 14.34 -7.72
N THR A 28 -14.08 15.53 -8.03
CA THR A 28 -12.65 15.76 -8.29
C THR A 28 -11.85 15.67 -6.98
N ALA A 29 -10.53 15.47 -7.09
CA ALA A 29 -9.65 15.48 -5.94
C ALA A 29 -9.72 16.82 -5.17
N ALA A 30 -9.79 17.96 -5.88
CA ALA A 30 -9.94 19.27 -5.26
C ALA A 30 -11.25 19.41 -4.48
N GLU A 31 -12.38 18.97 -5.05
CA GLU A 31 -13.68 19.01 -4.38
C GLU A 31 -13.71 18.12 -3.13
N LEU A 32 -13.16 16.91 -3.22
CA LEU A 32 -13.09 16.01 -2.07
C LEU A 32 -12.22 16.59 -0.95
N ARG A 33 -11.07 17.18 -1.29
CA ARG A 33 -10.17 17.84 -0.32
C ARG A 33 -10.83 19.06 0.32
N ALA A 34 -11.60 19.84 -0.44
CA ALA A 34 -12.33 20.99 0.09
C ALA A 34 -13.43 20.56 1.08
N ARG A 35 -14.11 19.45 0.81
CA ARG A 35 -15.15 18.90 1.70
C ARG A 35 -14.59 18.26 2.97
N PHE A 36 -13.41 17.64 2.87
CA PHE A 36 -12.73 16.96 3.98
C PHE A 36 -11.30 17.48 4.10
N PRO A 37 -11.06 18.69 4.61
CA PRO A 37 -9.73 19.31 4.62
C PRO A 37 -8.81 18.66 5.66
N ALA A 38 -7.54 18.49 5.30
CA ALA A 38 -6.48 18.26 6.27
C ALA A 38 -6.14 19.60 6.94
N SER A 39 -5.95 19.61 8.27
CA SER A 39 -5.46 20.81 8.94
C SER A 39 -3.98 21.06 8.58
N PRO A 40 -3.49 22.31 8.61
CA PRO A 40 -2.08 22.60 8.36
C PRO A 40 -1.12 21.80 9.26
N GLU A 41 -1.52 21.58 10.51
CA GLU A 41 -0.74 20.83 11.50
C GLU A 41 -0.67 19.34 11.14
N LEU A 42 -1.78 18.78 10.65
CA LEU A 42 -1.82 17.39 10.17
C LEU A 42 -0.94 17.24 8.93
N ALA A 43 -1.04 18.17 7.97
CA ALA A 43 -0.24 18.14 6.76
C ALA A 43 1.27 18.25 7.06
N ALA A 44 1.66 19.13 8.00
CA ALA A 44 3.04 19.24 8.48
C ALA A 44 3.50 17.92 9.13
N ARG A 45 2.67 17.31 9.98
CA ARG A 45 3.00 16.04 10.62
C ARG A 45 3.18 14.90 9.62
N VAL A 46 2.34 14.83 8.58
CA VAL A 46 2.52 13.82 7.52
C VAL A 46 3.81 14.05 6.75
N HIS A 47 4.22 15.30 6.55
CA HIS A 47 5.53 15.62 5.98
C HIS A 47 6.68 15.14 6.87
N ASP A 48 6.65 15.47 8.17
CA ASP A 48 7.66 15.02 9.14
C ASP A 48 7.76 13.49 9.19
N HIS A 49 6.61 12.80 9.19
CA HIS A 49 6.57 11.34 9.12
C HIS A 49 7.24 10.77 7.87
N ARG A 50 7.10 11.43 6.71
CA ARG A 50 7.78 10.97 5.48
C ARG A 50 9.29 11.12 5.62
N ASP A 51 9.76 12.18 6.25
CA ASP A 51 11.18 12.42 6.50
C ASP A 51 11.75 11.42 7.51
N ASP A 52 11.05 11.12 8.59
CA ASP A 52 11.43 10.06 9.53
C ASP A 52 11.59 8.70 8.82
N ILE A 53 10.66 8.36 7.93
CA ILE A 53 10.73 7.12 7.15
C ILE A 53 11.92 7.14 6.18
N ARG A 54 12.23 8.29 5.55
CA ARG A 54 13.45 8.44 4.73
C ARG A 54 14.70 8.22 5.56
N HIS A 55 14.78 8.81 6.76
CA HIS A 55 15.95 8.68 7.63
C HIS A 55 16.17 7.22 8.06
N VAL A 56 15.09 6.48 8.39
CA VAL A 56 15.18 5.04 8.69
C VAL A 56 15.66 4.25 7.48
N LEU A 57 15.08 4.48 6.30
CA LEU A 57 15.46 3.77 5.08
C LEU A 57 16.88 4.10 4.61
N ALA A 58 17.37 5.32 4.85
CA ALA A 58 18.74 5.74 4.57
C ALA A 58 19.75 5.27 5.63
N GLY A 59 19.27 4.76 6.77
CA GLY A 59 20.10 4.35 7.91
C GLY A 59 20.65 5.52 8.75
N ALA A 60 20.12 6.73 8.56
CA ALA A 60 20.42 7.90 9.40
C ALA A 60 19.70 7.85 10.75
N ASP A 61 18.53 7.18 10.78
CA ASP A 61 17.81 6.83 12.00
C ASP A 61 18.00 5.31 12.26
N PRO A 62 18.48 4.90 13.45
CA PRO A 62 18.73 3.50 13.76
C PRO A 62 17.47 2.68 14.04
N ARG A 63 16.29 3.31 14.18
CA ARG A 63 15.02 2.60 14.40
C ARG A 63 14.68 1.69 13.22
N THR A 64 13.86 0.68 13.48
CA THR A 64 13.30 -0.19 12.45
C THR A 64 11.90 0.27 12.06
N LEU A 65 11.63 0.39 10.76
CA LEU A 65 10.32 0.72 10.23
C LEU A 65 9.38 -0.49 10.35
N ILE A 66 8.22 -0.34 11.00
CA ILE A 66 7.23 -1.41 11.12
C ILE A 66 5.92 -0.95 10.46
N VAL A 67 5.61 -1.48 9.27
CA VAL A 67 4.33 -1.24 8.61
C VAL A 67 3.34 -2.32 9.03
N MET A 68 2.34 -1.97 9.84
CA MET A 68 1.44 -2.97 10.42
C MET A 68 0.00 -2.51 10.58
N GLY A 69 -0.93 -3.44 10.42
CA GLY A 69 -2.36 -3.18 10.47
C GLY A 69 -3.14 -4.22 9.66
N PRO A 70 -4.47 -4.05 9.55
CA PRO A 70 -5.32 -5.04 8.90
C PRO A 70 -4.93 -5.23 7.42
N CYS A 71 -5.15 -6.43 6.89
CA CYS A 71 -4.92 -6.71 5.47
C CYS A 71 -5.68 -5.71 4.57
N SER A 72 -6.93 -5.40 4.90
CA SER A 72 -7.74 -4.34 4.29
C SER A 72 -8.75 -3.76 5.28
N LEU A 73 -9.05 -2.47 5.13
CA LEU A 73 -10.05 -1.76 5.93
C LEU A 73 -11.44 -1.97 5.35
N HIS A 74 -12.38 -2.45 6.17
CA HIS A 74 -13.78 -2.70 5.80
C HIS A 74 -14.80 -2.13 6.81
N ASP A 75 -14.32 -1.74 7.99
CA ASP A 75 -15.11 -1.18 9.10
C ASP A 75 -14.31 -0.01 9.69
N GLU A 76 -14.85 1.21 9.62
CA GLU A 76 -14.16 2.42 10.12
C GLU A 76 -13.97 2.41 11.64
N GLU A 77 -14.95 1.92 12.39
CA GLU A 77 -14.91 1.95 13.83
C GLU A 77 -13.93 0.91 14.36
N ALA A 78 -13.88 -0.29 13.75
CA ALA A 78 -12.84 -1.27 14.03
C ALA A 78 -11.44 -0.78 13.64
N ALA A 79 -11.33 -0.06 12.52
CA ALA A 79 -10.07 0.55 12.10
C ALA A 79 -9.57 1.60 13.12
N LEU A 80 -10.46 2.40 13.68
CA LEU A 80 -10.13 3.42 14.67
C LEU A 80 -9.81 2.83 16.03
N ASP A 81 -10.52 1.81 16.49
CA ASP A 81 -10.14 1.06 17.70
C ASP A 81 -8.72 0.50 17.54
N TYR A 82 -8.44 -0.16 16.41
CA TYR A 82 -7.08 -0.63 16.13
C TYR A 82 -6.06 0.51 16.11
N GLY A 83 -6.36 1.64 15.47
CA GLY A 83 -5.48 2.81 15.43
C GLY A 83 -5.19 3.39 16.82
N LEU A 84 -6.20 3.48 17.70
CA LEU A 84 -6.02 3.96 19.07
C LEU A 84 -5.08 3.05 19.87
N ARG A 85 -5.28 1.73 19.77
CA ARG A 85 -4.39 0.76 20.43
C ARG A 85 -2.98 0.79 19.84
N LEU A 86 -2.86 0.93 18.53
CA LEU A 86 -1.57 1.03 17.84
C LEU A 86 -0.80 2.27 18.26
N LYS A 87 -1.47 3.41 18.46
CA LYS A 87 -0.83 4.64 18.93
C LYS A 87 -0.18 4.45 20.30
N VAL A 88 -0.89 3.82 21.24
CA VAL A 88 -0.35 3.53 22.58
C VAL A 88 0.88 2.63 22.48
N LEU A 89 0.83 1.60 21.64
CA LEU A 89 1.98 0.71 21.42
C LEU A 89 3.15 1.44 20.77
N ALA A 90 2.90 2.22 19.72
CA ALA A 90 3.90 2.98 18.97
C ALA A 90 4.67 3.95 19.88
N ASP A 91 3.97 4.66 20.77
CA ASP A 91 4.62 5.55 21.74
C ASP A 91 5.55 4.78 22.69
N ALA A 92 5.09 3.63 23.18
CA ALA A 92 5.81 2.82 24.14
C ALA A 92 7.08 2.15 23.59
N VAL A 93 7.26 2.10 22.26
CA VAL A 93 8.42 1.49 21.59
C VAL A 93 9.11 2.44 20.61
N SER A 94 8.80 3.74 20.72
CA SER A 94 9.26 4.78 19.79
C SER A 94 10.77 5.00 19.77
N ASP A 95 11.47 4.51 20.79
CA ASP A 95 12.94 4.49 20.89
C ASP A 95 13.59 3.48 19.93
N ARG A 96 12.85 2.44 19.52
CA ARG A 96 13.34 1.32 18.69
C ARG A 96 12.64 1.21 17.35
N PHE A 97 11.36 1.56 17.29
CA PHE A 97 10.53 1.33 16.12
C PHE A 97 9.84 2.61 15.66
N LEU A 98 9.82 2.81 14.35
CA LEU A 98 8.93 3.74 13.69
C LEU A 98 7.73 2.95 13.16
N ILE A 99 6.64 2.95 13.92
CA ILE A 99 5.43 2.20 13.56
C ILE A 99 4.55 3.04 12.62
N VAL A 100 4.22 2.46 11.45
CA VAL A 100 3.32 3.04 10.45
C VAL A 100 2.09 2.15 10.33
N MET A 101 0.91 2.75 10.49
CA MET A 101 -0.35 2.01 10.39
C MET A 101 -0.65 1.65 8.94
N ARG A 102 -0.81 0.37 8.66
CA ARG A 102 -1.33 -0.14 7.38
C ARG A 102 -2.83 0.19 7.27
N ALA A 103 -3.18 1.10 6.38
CA ALA A 103 -4.53 1.60 6.13
C ALA A 103 -4.96 1.34 4.66
N TYR A 104 -5.00 0.06 4.28
CA TYR A 104 -5.22 -0.33 2.89
C TYR A 104 -6.72 -0.36 2.57
N LEU A 105 -7.14 0.50 1.65
CA LEU A 105 -8.54 0.70 1.25
C LEU A 105 -8.94 -0.11 0.01
N GLU A 106 -7.94 -0.64 -0.69
CA GLU A 106 -8.07 -1.43 -1.91
C GLU A 106 -7.49 -2.83 -1.69
N LYS A 107 -8.04 -3.84 -2.37
CA LYS A 107 -7.46 -5.19 -2.40
C LYS A 107 -7.41 -5.72 -3.85
N PRO A 108 -6.22 -6.00 -4.40
CA PRO A 108 -6.12 -6.59 -5.74
C PRO A 108 -6.66 -8.02 -5.77
N ARG A 109 -7.59 -8.30 -6.69
CA ARG A 109 -8.17 -9.63 -6.93
C ARG A 109 -7.73 -10.17 -8.28
N THR A 110 -7.41 -11.47 -8.34
CA THR A 110 -7.08 -12.18 -9.59
C THR A 110 -8.30 -12.62 -10.38
N THR A 111 -9.44 -12.80 -9.71
CA THR A 111 -10.72 -13.21 -10.33
C THR A 111 -11.82 -12.23 -9.91
N VAL A 112 -12.75 -12.68 -9.07
CA VAL A 112 -13.88 -11.89 -8.56
C VAL A 112 -13.79 -11.83 -7.03
N GLY A 113 -14.30 -10.74 -6.46
CA GLY A 113 -14.46 -10.54 -5.03
C GLY A 113 -14.44 -9.06 -4.67
N TRP A 114 -14.75 -8.78 -3.40
CA TRP A 114 -14.72 -7.43 -2.87
C TRP A 114 -13.38 -6.75 -3.10
N LYS A 115 -13.42 -5.55 -3.68
CA LYS A 115 -12.25 -4.79 -4.14
C LYS A 115 -11.71 -3.81 -3.10
N GLY A 116 -12.35 -3.72 -1.94
CA GLY A 116 -11.99 -2.79 -0.88
C GLY A 116 -13.07 -1.74 -0.62
N MET A 117 -13.00 -1.12 0.55
CA MET A 117 -13.96 -0.13 1.02
C MET A 117 -14.05 1.09 0.11
N LEU A 118 -12.96 1.41 -0.58
CA LEU A 118 -12.97 2.48 -1.57
C LEU A 118 -13.96 2.22 -2.72
N TYR A 119 -14.03 0.98 -3.20
CA TYR A 119 -14.87 0.63 -4.34
C TYR A 119 -16.31 0.30 -3.93
N ASP A 120 -16.47 -0.36 -2.79
CA ASP A 120 -17.75 -0.87 -2.32
C ASP A 120 -17.83 -0.78 -0.79
N PRO A 121 -18.04 0.43 -0.24
CA PRO A 121 -18.00 0.67 1.20
C PRO A 121 -19.14 -0.01 1.96
N GLU A 122 -20.26 -0.27 1.30
CA GLU A 122 -21.42 -0.97 1.87
C GLU A 122 -21.35 -2.50 1.68
N ARG A 123 -20.33 -3.00 0.96
CA ARG A 123 -20.14 -4.43 0.66
C ARG A 123 -21.36 -5.07 -0.04
N THR A 124 -22.07 -4.32 -0.87
CA THR A 124 -23.29 -4.83 -1.55
C THR A 124 -22.98 -5.51 -2.89
N GLY A 125 -21.76 -5.33 -3.41
CA GLY A 125 -21.37 -5.76 -4.75
C GLY A 125 -21.78 -4.79 -5.88
N GLU A 126 -22.62 -3.80 -5.59
CA GLU A 126 -23.03 -2.78 -6.58
C GLU A 126 -21.94 -1.72 -6.79
N GLY A 127 -21.15 -1.45 -5.74
CA GLY A 127 -20.07 -0.47 -5.76
C GLY A 127 -20.57 0.97 -5.69
N ASN A 128 -19.89 1.79 -4.90
CA ASN A 128 -20.16 3.22 -4.81
C ASN A 128 -18.86 3.97 -4.53
N LEU A 129 -18.12 4.27 -5.61
CA LEU A 129 -16.82 4.95 -5.53
C LEU A 129 -16.92 6.37 -4.97
N ALA A 130 -18.02 7.08 -5.21
CA ALA A 130 -18.19 8.44 -4.67
C ALA A 130 -18.28 8.38 -3.14
N LEU A 131 -19.15 7.52 -2.59
CA LEU A 131 -19.25 7.29 -1.15
C LEU A 131 -17.96 6.71 -0.58
N GLY A 132 -17.33 5.76 -1.29
CA GLY A 132 -16.11 5.12 -0.86
C GLY A 132 -14.94 6.11 -0.75
N LEU A 133 -14.81 7.07 -1.67
CA LEU A 133 -13.84 8.17 -1.59
C LEU A 133 -14.06 9.05 -0.34
N GLU A 134 -15.31 9.42 -0.07
CA GLU A 134 -15.68 10.24 1.10
C GLU A 134 -15.37 9.53 2.42
N ARG A 135 -15.83 8.28 2.56
CA ARG A 135 -15.60 7.45 3.75
C ARG A 135 -14.12 7.16 3.97
N SER A 136 -13.42 6.78 2.90
CA SER A 136 -11.97 6.54 2.93
C SER A 136 -11.20 7.77 3.42
N ARG A 137 -11.48 8.94 2.85
CA ARG A 137 -10.76 10.17 3.22
C ARG A 137 -11.09 10.59 4.65
N SER A 138 -12.36 10.54 5.05
CA SER A 138 -12.79 10.83 6.42
C SER A 138 -12.08 9.91 7.42
N LEU A 139 -12.01 8.62 7.14
CA LEU A 139 -11.29 7.64 7.96
C LEU A 139 -9.79 7.95 8.06
N LEU A 140 -9.12 8.21 6.94
CA LEU A 140 -7.69 8.54 6.94
C LEU A 140 -7.39 9.82 7.72
N LEU A 141 -8.27 10.83 7.67
CA LEU A 141 -8.15 12.03 8.50
C LEU A 141 -8.27 11.70 9.98
N ARG A 142 -9.29 10.92 10.38
CA ARG A 142 -9.48 10.48 11.78
C ARG A 142 -8.28 9.67 12.28
N LEU A 143 -7.76 8.75 11.48
CA LEU A 143 -6.58 7.95 11.82
C LEU A 143 -5.30 8.80 11.89
N SER A 144 -5.09 9.73 10.96
CA SER A 144 -3.95 10.65 10.98
C SER A 144 -3.99 11.58 12.19
N ALA A 145 -5.19 11.98 12.64
CA ALA A 145 -5.37 12.81 13.83
C ALA A 145 -4.95 12.09 15.13
N LEU A 146 -4.89 10.76 15.14
CA LEU A 146 -4.31 9.99 16.25
C LEU A 146 -2.79 10.21 16.37
N GLY A 147 -2.16 10.82 15.37
CA GLY A 147 -0.71 11.05 15.31
C GLY A 147 0.08 9.84 14.84
N LEU A 148 -0.56 8.89 14.15
CA LEU A 148 0.11 7.78 13.48
C LEU A 148 0.43 8.14 12.02
N PRO A 149 1.61 7.78 11.50
CA PRO A 149 1.83 7.73 10.07
C PRO A 149 0.99 6.62 9.43
N LEU A 150 0.48 6.87 8.23
CA LEU A 150 -0.37 5.93 7.50
C LEU A 150 0.33 5.38 6.25
N ALA A 151 0.10 4.10 5.99
CA ALA A 151 0.57 3.37 4.82
C ALA A 151 -0.59 2.87 3.98
N THR A 152 -0.50 2.98 2.66
CA THR A 152 -1.44 2.35 1.72
C THR A 152 -0.70 1.60 0.61
N GLU A 153 -1.42 0.78 -0.16
CA GLU A 153 -0.96 0.28 -1.46
C GLU A 153 -1.58 1.16 -2.56
N ALA A 154 -0.75 1.62 -3.50
CA ALA A 154 -1.23 2.37 -4.65
C ALA A 154 -1.61 1.39 -5.76
N LEU A 155 -2.86 0.92 -5.75
CA LEU A 155 -3.39 0.00 -6.76
C LEU A 155 -3.97 0.77 -7.96
N SER A 156 -4.76 1.81 -7.70
CA SER A 156 -5.26 2.71 -8.74
C SER A 156 -4.44 4.00 -8.76
N PRO A 157 -3.78 4.35 -9.88
CA PRO A 157 -2.99 5.58 -9.97
C PRO A 157 -3.76 6.84 -9.62
N PHE A 158 -5.05 6.89 -9.95
CA PHE A 158 -5.90 8.07 -9.69
C PHE A 158 -6.24 8.26 -8.21
N VAL A 159 -6.24 7.20 -7.41
CA VAL A 159 -6.64 7.27 -5.99
C VAL A 159 -5.62 8.06 -5.17
N MET A 160 -4.35 8.04 -5.58
CA MET A 160 -3.30 8.83 -4.93
C MET A 160 -3.53 10.34 -5.05
N ASP A 161 -4.23 10.80 -6.10
CA ASP A 161 -4.63 12.21 -6.22
C ASP A 161 -5.67 12.59 -5.16
N TYR A 162 -6.49 11.64 -4.67
CA TYR A 162 -7.49 11.92 -3.64
C TYR A 162 -6.94 11.85 -2.22
N LEU A 163 -6.06 10.87 -1.98
CA LEU A 163 -5.71 10.45 -0.62
C LEU A 163 -4.23 10.63 -0.29
N GLY A 164 -3.36 10.79 -1.29
CA GLY A 164 -1.91 10.72 -1.14
C GLY A 164 -1.32 11.74 -0.17
N GLU A 165 -1.97 12.90 0.02
CA GLU A 165 -1.52 13.91 0.99
C GLU A 165 -1.57 13.45 2.45
N LEU A 166 -2.37 12.43 2.77
CA LEU A 166 -2.51 11.82 4.10
C LEU A 166 -1.62 10.60 4.33
N ILE A 167 -0.88 10.18 3.29
CA ILE A 167 -0.08 8.95 3.31
C ILE A 167 1.39 9.26 3.55
N SER A 168 2.00 8.56 4.51
CA SER A 168 3.42 8.71 4.88
C SER A 168 4.32 7.67 4.22
N TRP A 169 3.80 6.51 3.80
CA TRP A 169 4.53 5.48 3.06
C TRP A 169 3.59 4.71 2.13
N THR A 170 4.08 4.26 0.98
CA THR A 170 3.26 3.53 -0.01
C THR A 170 3.90 2.22 -0.43
N ALA A 171 3.09 1.18 -0.65
CA ALA A 171 3.53 -0.03 -1.33
C ALA A 171 3.09 -0.06 -2.80
N ILE A 172 3.93 -0.63 -3.66
CA ILE A 172 3.52 -1.19 -4.95
C ILE A 172 3.52 -2.71 -4.84
N GLY A 173 2.36 -3.31 -5.13
CA GLY A 173 2.12 -4.73 -5.03
C GLY A 173 2.92 -5.57 -6.03
N ALA A 174 3.12 -6.85 -5.71
CA ALA A 174 3.88 -7.78 -6.55
C ALA A 174 3.35 -7.94 -7.98
N ARG A 175 2.06 -7.62 -8.22
CA ARG A 175 1.42 -7.68 -9.55
C ARG A 175 1.51 -6.37 -10.34
N THR A 176 1.87 -5.27 -9.68
CA THR A 176 1.95 -3.94 -10.28
C THR A 176 3.37 -3.37 -10.27
N THR A 177 4.32 -4.02 -9.58
CA THR A 177 5.76 -3.67 -9.62
C THR A 177 6.32 -3.61 -11.05
N GLU A 178 5.85 -4.49 -11.94
CA GLU A 178 6.27 -4.50 -13.34
C GLU A 178 5.50 -3.50 -14.24
N SER A 179 4.43 -2.90 -13.72
CA SER A 179 3.59 -1.96 -14.47
C SER A 179 4.29 -0.62 -14.65
N GLN A 180 4.47 -0.22 -15.91
CA GLN A 180 5.02 1.09 -16.28
C GLN A 180 4.22 2.25 -15.67
N VAL A 181 2.88 2.18 -15.71
CA VAL A 181 1.99 3.22 -15.15
C VAL A 181 2.23 3.41 -13.64
N HIS A 182 2.53 2.34 -12.90
CA HIS A 182 2.82 2.43 -11.47
C HIS A 182 4.22 2.99 -11.20
N ARG A 183 5.20 2.68 -12.04
CA ARG A 183 6.56 3.25 -11.94
C ARG A 183 6.54 4.75 -12.21
N GLU A 184 5.78 5.17 -13.22
CA GLU A 184 5.51 6.58 -13.54
C GLU A 184 4.81 7.28 -12.38
N LEU A 185 3.75 6.68 -11.81
CA LEU A 185 3.09 7.20 -10.61
C LEU A 185 4.09 7.43 -9.46
N VAL A 186 4.89 6.41 -9.12
CA VAL A 186 5.83 6.48 -8.00
C VAL A 186 6.86 7.59 -8.19
N SER A 187 7.29 7.86 -9.43
CA SER A 187 8.24 8.94 -9.72
C SER A 187 7.74 10.34 -9.34
N GLY A 188 6.42 10.52 -9.16
CA GLY A 188 5.79 11.76 -8.72
C GLY A 188 5.30 11.74 -7.26
N LEU A 189 5.42 10.61 -6.56
CA LEU A 189 4.93 10.47 -5.19
C LEU A 189 5.86 11.17 -4.18
N PRO A 190 5.33 11.95 -3.21
CA PRO A 190 6.13 12.70 -2.25
C PRO A 190 6.57 11.90 -1.03
N MET A 191 6.22 10.60 -0.95
CA MET A 191 6.53 9.72 0.17
C MET A 191 7.45 8.58 -0.28
N PRO A 192 8.16 7.93 0.67
CA PRO A 192 8.91 6.72 0.39
C PRO A 192 8.01 5.57 -0.09
N VAL A 193 8.54 4.74 -1.00
CA VAL A 193 7.77 3.66 -1.63
C VAL A 193 8.50 2.31 -1.58
N GLY A 194 7.80 1.29 -1.08
CA GLY A 194 8.27 -0.10 -1.11
C GLY A 194 7.77 -0.84 -2.36
N PHE A 195 8.69 -1.32 -3.19
CA PHE A 195 8.35 -2.23 -4.30
C PHE A 195 8.43 -3.68 -3.83
N LYS A 196 7.31 -4.41 -3.89
CA LYS A 196 7.30 -5.85 -3.62
C LYS A 196 8.03 -6.61 -4.74
N ASN A 197 8.80 -7.65 -4.37
CA ASN A 197 9.33 -8.61 -5.33
C ASN A 197 8.18 -9.28 -6.12
N GLY A 198 8.51 -9.83 -7.30
CA GLY A 198 7.55 -10.49 -8.18
C GLY A 198 6.87 -11.68 -7.52
N THR A 199 5.69 -12.06 -8.01
CA THR A 199 4.91 -13.18 -7.43
C THR A 199 5.62 -14.53 -7.49
N ASP A 200 6.64 -14.66 -8.33
CA ASP A 200 7.53 -15.81 -8.48
C ASP A 200 8.75 -15.79 -7.53
N GLY A 201 8.94 -14.71 -6.77
CA GLY A 201 10.06 -14.52 -5.86
C GLY A 201 11.19 -13.66 -6.42
N GLY A 202 11.16 -13.33 -7.72
CA GLY A 202 12.21 -12.57 -8.39
C GLY A 202 12.26 -11.11 -7.95
N ILE A 203 13.45 -10.58 -7.71
CA ILE A 203 13.66 -9.18 -7.28
C ILE A 203 13.95 -8.23 -8.45
N ASP A 204 14.28 -8.74 -9.63
CA ASP A 204 14.67 -7.93 -10.79
C ASP A 204 13.57 -6.95 -11.21
N VAL A 205 12.31 -7.38 -11.12
CA VAL A 205 11.15 -6.51 -11.40
C VAL A 205 11.09 -5.32 -10.44
N ALA A 206 11.45 -5.52 -9.16
CA ALA A 206 11.48 -4.47 -8.15
C ALA A 206 12.70 -3.56 -8.34
N ILE A 207 13.88 -4.12 -8.64
CA ILE A 207 15.08 -3.34 -8.98
C ILE A 207 14.81 -2.43 -10.18
N ASN A 208 14.21 -2.96 -11.25
CA ASN A 208 13.86 -2.18 -12.43
C ASN A 208 12.81 -1.10 -12.11
N ALA A 209 11.88 -1.39 -11.22
CA ALA A 209 10.89 -0.42 -10.77
C ALA A 209 11.53 0.73 -9.97
N MET A 210 12.45 0.42 -9.04
CA MET A 210 13.20 1.41 -8.28
C MET A 210 14.04 2.31 -9.19
N LYS A 211 14.75 1.73 -10.17
CA LYS A 211 15.50 2.49 -11.18
C LYS A 211 14.59 3.43 -11.98
N SER A 212 13.47 2.91 -12.48
CA SER A 212 12.53 3.67 -13.28
C SER A 212 11.92 4.82 -12.46
N ALA A 213 11.45 4.54 -11.24
CA ALA A 213 10.85 5.51 -10.35
C ALA A 213 11.80 6.64 -9.96
N ALA A 214 13.11 6.37 -9.84
CA ALA A 214 14.12 7.37 -9.49
C ALA A 214 14.36 8.44 -10.58
N HIS A 215 13.79 8.28 -11.78
CA HIS A 215 14.01 9.19 -12.91
C HIS A 215 12.74 10.00 -13.27
N PRO A 216 12.89 11.15 -13.96
CA PRO A 216 11.78 11.91 -14.50
C PRO A 216 10.93 11.11 -15.50
N HIS A 217 9.62 11.34 -15.50
CA HIS A 217 8.68 10.82 -16.50
C HIS A 217 7.74 11.90 -17.03
N HIS A 218 7.18 11.64 -18.21
CA HIS A 218 6.00 12.34 -18.73
C HIS A 218 4.91 11.29 -19.00
N HIS A 219 3.73 11.46 -18.42
CA HIS A 219 2.63 10.52 -18.61
C HIS A 219 1.27 11.21 -18.61
N MET A 220 0.23 10.51 -19.05
CA MET A 220 -1.14 11.01 -18.97
C MET A 220 -1.65 10.92 -17.52
N GLY A 221 -2.39 11.93 -17.08
CA GLY A 221 -3.01 11.95 -15.75
C GLY A 221 -4.20 12.90 -15.69
N LEU A 222 -4.67 13.19 -14.48
CA LEU A 222 -5.73 14.14 -14.23
C LEU A 222 -5.17 15.35 -13.48
N SER A 223 -5.67 16.54 -13.81
CA SER A 223 -5.45 17.72 -12.98
C SER A 223 -6.27 17.63 -11.70
N HIS A 224 -5.95 18.48 -10.72
CA HIS A 224 -6.71 18.61 -9.48
C HIS A 224 -8.22 18.88 -9.70
N ASN A 225 -8.57 19.48 -10.83
CA ASN A 225 -9.95 19.78 -11.24
C ASN A 225 -10.55 18.71 -12.18
N GLY A 226 -9.92 17.55 -12.32
CA GLY A 226 -10.43 16.40 -13.08
C GLY A 226 -10.21 16.45 -14.61
N ALA A 227 -9.65 17.53 -15.17
CA ALA A 227 -9.34 17.59 -16.60
C ALA A 227 -8.12 16.72 -16.94
N PRO A 228 -8.09 16.00 -18.09
CA PRO A 228 -6.90 15.27 -18.55
C PRO A 228 -5.71 16.19 -18.78
N VAL A 229 -4.53 15.79 -18.33
CA VAL A 229 -3.28 16.56 -18.47
C VAL A 229 -2.09 15.66 -18.73
N MET A 230 -0.97 16.26 -19.17
CA MET A 230 0.34 15.65 -19.08
C MET A 230 0.94 15.95 -17.71
N VAL A 231 1.30 14.90 -16.97
CA VAL A 231 2.01 14.98 -15.70
C VAL A 231 3.50 14.83 -15.97
N THR A 232 4.30 15.73 -15.41
CA THR A 232 5.76 15.70 -15.44
C THR A 232 6.28 15.50 -14.03
N THR A 233 7.10 14.48 -13.83
CA THR A 233 7.67 14.14 -12.52
C THR A 233 9.18 14.34 -12.51
N ARG A 234 9.76 14.49 -11.31
CA ARG A 234 11.21 14.67 -11.14
C ARG A 234 11.96 13.36 -10.85
N GLY A 235 11.23 12.27 -10.59
CA GLY A 235 11.78 11.05 -10.03
C GLY A 235 11.66 11.03 -8.50
N ASN A 236 11.48 9.84 -7.96
CA ASN A 236 11.43 9.55 -6.54
C ASN A 236 12.57 8.57 -6.18
N PRO A 237 13.66 9.06 -5.57
CA PRO A 237 14.77 8.21 -5.15
C PRO A 237 14.48 7.43 -3.86
N ASP A 238 13.41 7.79 -3.13
CA ASP A 238 13.06 7.24 -1.81
C ASP A 238 12.35 5.88 -1.94
N THR A 239 12.93 4.96 -2.71
CA THR A 239 12.37 3.63 -2.96
C THR A 239 13.18 2.55 -2.25
N HIS A 240 12.53 1.45 -1.89
CA HIS A 240 13.21 0.30 -1.28
C HIS A 240 12.55 -1.03 -1.66
N LEU A 241 13.24 -2.14 -1.40
CA LEU A 241 12.74 -3.49 -1.69
C LEU A 241 11.85 -3.99 -0.54
N VAL A 242 10.76 -4.67 -0.90
CA VAL A 242 9.92 -5.45 0.01
C VAL A 242 9.95 -6.92 -0.38
N LEU A 243 10.56 -7.77 0.47
CA LEU A 243 10.64 -9.21 0.30
C LEU A 243 9.42 -9.89 0.91
N ARG A 244 8.63 -10.60 0.09
CA ARG A 244 7.31 -11.16 0.46
C ARG A 244 7.10 -12.63 0.08
N GLY A 245 8.18 -13.35 -0.22
CA GLY A 245 8.18 -14.70 -0.78
C GLY A 245 7.74 -14.76 -2.24
N GLY A 246 7.49 -15.96 -2.75
CA GLY A 246 6.94 -16.16 -4.09
C GLY A 246 6.69 -17.62 -4.42
N ARG A 247 5.53 -17.95 -5.01
CA ARG A 247 5.14 -19.31 -5.44
C ARG A 247 5.46 -20.42 -4.41
N GLY A 248 5.17 -20.17 -3.13
CA GLY A 248 5.40 -21.13 -2.04
C GLY A 248 6.83 -21.14 -1.47
N LEU A 249 7.73 -20.33 -2.03
CA LEU A 249 9.06 -20.06 -1.50
C LEU A 249 9.02 -18.87 -0.55
N THR A 250 9.87 -18.95 0.47
CA THR A 250 10.16 -17.88 1.41
C THR A 250 11.45 -17.18 1.01
N ASN A 251 11.60 -15.89 1.34
CA ASN A 251 12.81 -15.12 1.05
C ASN A 251 13.20 -14.17 2.20
N TYR A 252 12.92 -14.57 3.44
CA TYR A 252 13.28 -13.84 4.66
C TYR A 252 14.56 -14.35 5.34
N ASP A 253 15.11 -15.48 4.88
CA ASP A 253 16.35 -16.06 5.39
C ASP A 253 17.57 -15.20 5.03
N ALA A 254 18.65 -15.38 5.79
CA ALA A 254 19.86 -14.58 5.66
C ALA A 254 20.48 -14.62 4.25
N ASP A 255 20.48 -15.79 3.60
CA ASP A 255 21.05 -15.96 2.26
C ASP A 255 20.20 -15.23 1.21
N SER A 256 18.88 -15.33 1.31
CA SER A 256 17.96 -14.60 0.43
C SER A 256 18.10 -13.09 0.58
N ILE A 257 18.23 -12.58 1.80
CA ILE A 257 18.43 -11.14 2.05
C ILE A 257 19.80 -10.69 1.53
N ALA A 258 20.87 -11.45 1.79
CA ALA A 258 22.21 -11.13 1.30
C ALA A 258 22.26 -11.08 -0.24
N ARG A 259 21.65 -12.06 -0.94
CA ARG A 259 21.53 -12.03 -2.41
C ARG A 259 20.75 -10.83 -2.90
N ALA A 260 19.66 -10.46 -2.21
CA ALA A 260 18.85 -9.31 -2.57
C ALA A 260 19.62 -7.99 -2.42
N VAL A 261 20.32 -7.82 -1.29
CA VAL A 261 21.19 -6.67 -1.04
C VAL A 261 22.28 -6.54 -2.10
N GLU A 262 22.92 -7.65 -2.46
CA GLU A 262 23.94 -7.65 -3.51
C GLU A 262 23.37 -7.24 -4.87
N GLY A 263 22.18 -7.74 -5.24
CA GLY A 263 21.48 -7.32 -6.45
C GLY A 263 21.15 -5.81 -6.46
N LEU A 264 20.65 -5.28 -5.34
CA LEU A 264 20.38 -3.85 -5.18
C LEU A 264 21.66 -3.01 -5.30
N ARG A 265 22.76 -3.46 -4.69
CA ARG A 265 24.06 -2.80 -4.72
C ARG A 265 24.65 -2.76 -6.13
N GLN A 266 24.64 -3.89 -6.84
CA GLN A 266 25.09 -3.96 -8.24
C GLN A 266 24.24 -3.08 -9.15
N ALA A 267 22.95 -2.94 -8.83
CA ALA A 267 22.02 -2.11 -9.56
C ALA A 267 22.17 -0.61 -9.26
N GLY A 268 22.92 -0.21 -8.22
CA GLY A 268 23.11 1.18 -7.81
C GLY A 268 21.85 1.84 -7.25
N VAL A 269 20.95 1.06 -6.66
CA VAL A 269 19.73 1.56 -5.99
C VAL A 269 19.83 1.39 -4.47
N ASN A 270 18.88 1.96 -3.71
CA ASN A 270 18.84 1.83 -2.25
C ASN A 270 18.86 0.34 -1.83
N THR A 271 19.75 -0.01 -0.91
CA THR A 271 19.94 -1.38 -0.40
C THR A 271 19.05 -1.73 0.79
N ALA A 272 18.24 -0.79 1.27
CA ALA A 272 17.28 -1.03 2.33
C ALA A 272 16.26 -2.11 1.94
N VAL A 273 16.08 -3.09 2.84
CA VAL A 273 15.14 -4.19 2.69
C VAL A 273 14.11 -4.13 3.80
N MET A 274 12.85 -4.23 3.40
CA MET A 274 11.74 -4.56 4.29
C MET A 274 11.32 -6.02 4.07
N VAL A 275 11.08 -6.75 5.14
CA VAL A 275 10.54 -8.12 5.04
C VAL A 275 9.05 -8.12 5.39
N ASP A 276 8.21 -8.52 4.45
CA ASP A 276 6.81 -8.86 4.66
C ASP A 276 6.72 -10.23 5.32
N CYS A 277 6.35 -10.25 6.59
CA CYS A 277 6.27 -11.47 7.38
C CYS A 277 5.01 -12.28 7.05
N SER A 278 4.03 -11.71 6.33
CA SER A 278 2.79 -12.37 5.94
C SER A 278 2.95 -13.08 4.58
N HIS A 279 1.84 -13.24 3.84
CA HIS A 279 1.82 -13.65 2.44
C HIS A 279 2.59 -14.98 2.18
N ASP A 280 3.45 -15.04 1.16
CA ASP A 280 4.11 -16.29 0.77
C ASP A 280 5.24 -16.64 1.75
N ASN A 281 5.83 -15.65 2.42
CA ASN A 281 6.76 -15.87 3.54
C ASN A 281 6.07 -16.64 4.69
N ALA A 282 4.88 -16.20 5.08
CA ALA A 282 4.03 -16.89 6.04
C ALA A 282 3.37 -18.16 5.48
N ARG A 283 3.50 -18.48 4.18
CA ARG A 283 2.69 -19.52 3.52
C ARG A 283 1.19 -19.35 3.83
N LYS A 284 0.75 -18.09 3.92
CA LYS A 284 -0.63 -17.69 4.25
C LYS A 284 -1.14 -18.15 5.63
N GLN A 285 -0.23 -18.38 6.58
CA GLN A 285 -0.54 -18.74 7.97
C GLN A 285 -0.18 -17.57 8.89
N ALA A 286 -1.18 -16.89 9.46
CA ALA A 286 -0.96 -15.64 10.20
C ALA A 286 -0.02 -15.81 11.40
N GLU A 287 -0.09 -16.94 12.09
CA GLU A 287 0.74 -17.29 13.24
C GLU A 287 2.25 -17.36 12.92
N ARG A 288 2.61 -17.70 11.67
CA ARG A 288 4.02 -17.78 11.24
C ARG A 288 4.68 -16.40 11.19
N GLN A 289 3.91 -15.33 11.10
CA GLN A 289 4.45 -13.96 11.13
C GLN A 289 5.30 -13.70 12.38
N VAL A 290 4.94 -14.31 13.53
CA VAL A 290 5.65 -14.14 14.80
C VAL A 290 7.08 -14.69 14.74
N GLU A 291 7.26 -15.91 14.24
CA GLU A 291 8.59 -16.52 14.10
C GLU A 291 9.43 -15.79 13.05
N ILE A 292 8.82 -15.45 11.91
CA ILE A 292 9.50 -14.74 10.82
C ILE A 292 10.02 -13.38 11.30
N ALA A 293 9.20 -12.60 12.00
CA ALA A 293 9.61 -11.31 12.54
C ALA A 293 10.77 -11.45 13.54
N ARG A 294 10.73 -12.46 14.43
CA ARG A 294 11.83 -12.71 15.38
C ARG A 294 13.12 -13.11 14.70
N GLU A 295 13.05 -13.96 13.66
CA GLU A 295 14.21 -14.39 12.88
C GLU A 295 14.85 -13.21 12.15
N VAL A 296 14.05 -12.39 11.47
CA VAL A 296 14.54 -11.20 10.74
C VAL A 296 15.18 -10.19 11.69
N MET A 297 14.57 -9.94 12.86
CA MET A 297 15.17 -9.07 13.87
C MET A 297 16.42 -9.67 14.50
N ALA A 298 16.52 -11.00 14.62
CA ALA A 298 17.75 -11.66 15.06
C ALA A 298 18.89 -11.46 14.04
N GLN A 299 18.61 -11.52 12.74
CA GLN A 299 19.59 -11.20 11.71
C GLN A 299 20.06 -9.74 11.79
N GLN A 300 19.14 -8.80 12.01
CA GLN A 300 19.49 -7.39 12.20
C GLN A 300 20.43 -7.20 13.41
N ARG A 301 20.09 -7.82 14.56
CA ARG A 301 20.94 -7.82 15.76
C ARG A 301 22.30 -8.50 15.55
N ALA A 302 22.36 -9.50 14.68
CA ALA A 302 23.61 -10.18 14.30
C ALA A 302 24.46 -9.34 13.31
N GLY A 303 24.01 -8.14 12.93
CA GLY A 303 24.80 -7.19 12.15
C GLY A 303 24.27 -6.94 10.73
N ASN A 304 23.14 -7.52 10.33
CA ASN A 304 22.54 -7.21 9.02
C ASN A 304 21.88 -5.81 9.02
N GLN A 305 22.69 -4.79 8.73
CA GLN A 305 22.27 -3.38 8.72
C GLN A 305 21.36 -3.00 7.54
N GLN A 306 21.11 -3.91 6.59
CA GLN A 306 20.26 -3.61 5.43
C GLN A 306 18.80 -3.96 5.67
N ILE A 307 18.50 -4.75 6.70
CA ILE A 307 17.14 -4.92 7.20
C ILE A 307 16.72 -3.61 7.86
N ARG A 308 15.83 -2.86 7.20
CA ARG A 308 15.33 -1.55 7.67
C ARG A 308 13.85 -1.57 8.03
N GLY A 309 13.13 -2.64 7.72
CA GLY A 309 11.75 -2.74 8.17
C GLY A 309 11.12 -4.13 8.12
N LEU A 310 9.97 -4.21 8.78
CA LEU A 310 9.05 -5.34 8.75
C LEU A 310 7.68 -4.87 8.25
N MET A 311 6.96 -5.78 7.60
CA MET A 311 5.53 -5.63 7.32
C MET A 311 4.75 -6.77 7.95
N LEU A 312 3.69 -6.42 8.69
CA LEU A 312 2.84 -7.35 9.43
C LEU A 312 1.36 -7.11 9.09
N GLU A 313 0.60 -8.19 8.98
CA GLU A 313 -0.86 -8.15 8.91
C GLU A 313 -1.45 -8.50 10.27
N SER A 314 -2.04 -7.51 10.92
CA SER A 314 -2.55 -7.58 12.29
C SER A 314 -3.83 -6.78 12.44
N PHE A 315 -4.80 -7.30 13.18
CA PHE A 315 -6.03 -6.61 13.47
C PHE A 315 -6.47 -6.86 14.93
N LEU A 316 -7.72 -6.59 15.28
CA LEU A 316 -8.21 -6.77 16.64
C LEU A 316 -8.35 -8.26 16.98
N VAL A 317 -8.93 -9.04 16.07
CA VAL A 317 -9.19 -10.47 16.19
C VAL A 317 -8.30 -11.25 15.22
N THR A 318 -7.77 -12.39 15.68
CA THR A 318 -6.92 -13.28 14.90
C THR A 318 -7.69 -13.97 13.76
N GLY A 319 -7.02 -14.17 12.63
CA GLY A 319 -7.51 -14.94 11.51
C GLY A 319 -8.22 -14.09 10.46
N ARG A 320 -9.13 -14.74 9.74
CA ARG A 320 -10.02 -14.14 8.75
C ARG A 320 -11.41 -14.72 8.88
N GLN A 321 -12.38 -14.03 8.31
CA GLN A 321 -13.73 -14.51 8.08
C GLN A 321 -14.10 -14.31 6.60
N ASP A 322 -15.12 -15.04 6.16
CA ASP A 322 -15.75 -14.77 4.86
C ASP A 322 -16.67 -13.56 4.99
N ASP A 323 -16.90 -12.89 3.86
CA ASP A 323 -17.81 -11.76 3.79
C ASP A 323 -19.26 -12.22 4.01
N GLY A 324 -20.02 -11.50 4.83
CA GLY A 324 -21.40 -11.84 5.19
C GLY A 324 -22.08 -10.75 6.03
N ASP A 325 -23.32 -11.04 6.43
CA ASP A 325 -24.19 -10.09 7.16
C ASP A 325 -23.71 -9.86 8.60
N ASP A 326 -23.38 -10.93 9.32
CA ASP A 326 -22.96 -10.90 10.72
C ASP A 326 -21.43 -11.07 10.85
N LEU A 327 -20.69 -10.00 10.57
CA LEU A 327 -19.23 -10.00 10.74
C LEU A 327 -18.83 -9.96 12.21
N VAL A 328 -17.81 -10.75 12.56
CA VAL A 328 -17.07 -10.59 13.82
C VAL A 328 -16.33 -9.26 13.78
N TYR A 329 -16.66 -8.36 14.71
CA TYR A 329 -16.01 -7.06 14.85
C TYR A 329 -14.49 -7.20 14.93
N GLY A 330 -13.78 -6.44 14.10
CA GLY A 330 -12.32 -6.43 14.15
C GLY A 330 -11.63 -7.69 13.63
N CYS A 331 -12.31 -8.52 12.85
CA CYS A 331 -11.72 -9.67 12.15
C CYS A 331 -11.65 -9.41 10.63
N SER A 332 -10.52 -9.75 9.99
CA SER A 332 -10.28 -9.48 8.57
C SER A 332 -11.25 -10.25 7.66
N ILE A 333 -11.81 -9.59 6.64
CA ILE A 333 -12.58 -10.25 5.55
C ILE A 333 -11.70 -10.65 4.34
N THR A 334 -10.38 -10.53 4.47
CA THR A 334 -9.42 -10.78 3.38
C THR A 334 -8.35 -11.79 3.82
N ASP A 335 -7.09 -11.39 3.94
CA ASP A 335 -6.03 -12.30 4.39
C ASP A 335 -6.04 -12.42 5.92
N PRO A 336 -5.66 -13.59 6.47
CA PRO A 336 -5.67 -13.82 7.91
C PRO A 336 -4.64 -12.94 8.62
N CYS A 337 -5.06 -12.30 9.71
CA CYS A 337 -4.25 -11.37 10.49
C CYS A 337 -3.87 -11.96 11.86
N LEU A 338 -2.79 -11.47 12.47
CA LEU A 338 -2.57 -11.63 13.91
C LEU A 338 -3.63 -10.86 14.69
N GLY A 339 -4.04 -11.37 15.85
CA GLY A 339 -4.92 -10.63 16.77
C GLY A 339 -4.13 -9.70 17.69
N TRP A 340 -4.80 -8.73 18.29
CA TRP A 340 -4.16 -7.63 19.03
C TRP A 340 -3.19 -8.11 20.13
N ALA A 341 -3.59 -9.10 20.93
CA ALA A 341 -2.73 -9.61 22.01
C ALA A 341 -1.43 -10.24 21.48
N GLN A 342 -1.50 -10.95 20.34
CA GLN A 342 -0.31 -11.52 19.69
C GLN A 342 0.56 -10.42 19.10
N THR A 343 -0.07 -9.41 18.49
CA THR A 343 0.59 -8.25 17.90
C THR A 343 1.38 -7.46 18.93
N GLU A 344 0.74 -7.08 20.04
CA GLU A 344 1.40 -6.33 21.11
C GLU A 344 2.55 -7.14 21.73
N ALA A 345 2.31 -8.41 22.05
CA ALA A 345 3.35 -9.29 22.60
C ALA A 345 4.54 -9.46 21.66
N LEU A 346 4.29 -9.58 20.34
CA LEU A 346 5.33 -9.66 19.34
C LEU A 346 6.19 -8.40 19.34
N ILE A 347 5.58 -7.22 19.12
CA ILE A 347 6.34 -5.96 18.99
C ILE A 347 7.15 -5.66 20.25
N ARG A 348 6.61 -5.92 21.45
CA ARG A 348 7.34 -5.73 22.71
C ARG A 348 8.51 -6.71 22.87
N SER A 349 8.44 -7.89 22.24
CA SER A 349 9.49 -8.92 22.31
C SER A 349 10.63 -8.75 21.31
N LEU A 350 10.44 -7.91 20.28
CA LEU A 350 11.47 -7.60 19.28
C LEU A 350 12.48 -6.60 19.83
#